data_AF-A0AAU2X5W9-F1
#
_entry.id   AF-A0AAU2X5W9-F1
#
_cell.length_a   1.000
_cell.length_b   1.000
_cell.length_c   1.000
_cell.angle_alpha   90.00
_cell.angle_beta   90.00
_cell.angle_gamma   90.00
#
_symmetry.space_group_name_H-M   'P 1'
#
loop_
_entity.id
_entity.type
_entity.pdbx_description
1 polymer ?
#
loop_
_entity_poly.entity_id
_entity_poly.type
_entity_poly.pdbx_seq_one_letter_code
_entity_poly.pdbx_strand_id
1 'polypeptide(L)'
;MGVCAWCGEAVADDGGRGRPRDYCSRSCRAKAYRARKATAGRAPSARADAPGGGPPVPRAAAGHAEGGGPHLSTERIVAAAIALADEEGLDNLHMRRLAAYLGAGTMSLYRHVGGRDELIDLMVEAAMGEEPQPDPIPEGWRAGLEYTARRDWGLYRRHPWILRHAMVGSRMRWTRNAALDGERALAAFDGLGVSSEEQVRLLLIVVAYTQGIALIHVNDVELTRKTGVTAQQWWDQEGSHVHPDLLADLPRLAWAFREPKPFQLQLERQFEEGLKGVLDGIGALLARLAAAPAAGAGR
;
A
#
# COMPACT_ATOMS: atom_id res chain seq x y z
N MET A 1 53.24 17.50 -21.82
CA MET A 1 52.16 16.68 -22.42
C MET A 1 51.61 15.76 -21.35
N GLY A 2 50.31 15.85 -21.05
CA GLY A 2 49.67 14.95 -20.08
C GLY A 2 49.43 13.57 -20.70
N VAL A 3 49.45 12.51 -19.90
CA VAL A 3 49.07 11.16 -20.32
C VAL A 3 47.70 10.80 -19.74
N CYS A 4 46.92 10.03 -20.48
CA CYS A 4 45.57 9.65 -20.09
C CYS A 4 45.62 8.71 -18.89
N ALA A 5 44.92 9.08 -17.80
CA ALA A 5 44.88 8.30 -16.56
C ALA A 5 44.19 6.92 -16.69
N TRP A 6 43.64 6.58 -17.86
CA TRP A 6 43.03 5.28 -18.13
C TRP A 6 43.83 4.40 -19.11
N CYS A 7 44.31 4.97 -20.21
CA CYS A 7 44.94 4.19 -21.29
C CYS A 7 46.41 4.52 -21.55
N GLY A 8 46.99 5.49 -20.84
CA GLY A 8 48.40 5.88 -20.99
C GLY A 8 48.71 6.76 -22.22
N GLU A 9 47.75 6.91 -23.14
CA GLU A 9 47.93 7.69 -24.38
C GLU A 9 48.10 9.19 -24.12
N ALA A 10 48.80 9.89 -25.01
CA ALA A 10 48.96 11.34 -24.93
C ALA A 10 47.60 12.07 -24.93
N VAL A 11 47.45 13.01 -24.01
CA VAL A 11 46.31 13.93 -23.97
C VAL A 11 46.69 15.18 -24.74
N ALA A 12 45.86 15.54 -25.72
CA ALA A 12 46.03 16.76 -26.49
C ALA A 12 46.09 17.98 -25.56
N ASP A 13 47.14 18.79 -25.74
CA ASP A 13 47.32 20.07 -25.09
C ASP A 13 46.31 21.06 -25.67
N ASP A 14 45.45 21.64 -24.83
CA ASP A 14 44.41 22.58 -25.24
C ASP A 14 44.88 24.04 -25.26
N GLY A 15 46.20 24.28 -25.27
CA GLY A 15 46.76 25.59 -25.59
C GLY A 15 46.51 26.64 -24.50
N GLY A 16 46.48 26.21 -23.24
CA GLY A 16 46.68 27.10 -22.09
C GLY A 16 45.47 27.88 -21.59
N ARG A 17 44.24 27.58 -22.02
CA ARG A 17 43.02 28.15 -21.40
C ARG A 17 42.02 27.06 -21.03
N GLY A 18 42.29 26.37 -19.92
CA GLY A 18 41.40 25.35 -19.37
C GLY A 18 42.02 24.56 -18.23
N ARG A 19 41.19 23.83 -17.47
CA ARG A 19 41.67 22.81 -16.54
C ARG A 19 42.27 21.66 -17.36
N PRO A 20 43.50 21.20 -17.06
CA PRO A 20 44.12 20.09 -17.76
C PRO A 20 43.20 18.86 -17.83
N ARG A 21 43.13 18.23 -19.00
CA ARG A 21 42.29 17.05 -19.21
C ARG A 21 43.00 15.80 -18.68
N ASP A 22 42.35 15.08 -17.78
CA ASP A 22 42.88 13.80 -17.25
C ASP A 22 42.70 12.61 -18.22
N TYR A 23 41.90 12.77 -19.29
CA TYR A 23 41.53 11.70 -20.21
C TYR A 23 41.55 12.16 -21.67
N CYS A 24 42.10 11.34 -22.56
CA CYS A 24 42.17 11.59 -23.99
C CYS A 24 40.78 11.63 -24.67
N SER A 25 39.79 10.90 -24.13
CA SER A 25 38.44 10.83 -24.70
C SER A 25 37.33 10.67 -23.65
N ARG A 26 36.07 10.97 -24.04
CA ARG A 26 34.88 10.72 -23.20
C ARG A 26 34.73 9.22 -22.85
N SER A 27 35.16 8.34 -23.75
CA SER A 27 35.16 6.89 -23.55
C SER A 27 36.11 6.47 -22.42
N CYS A 28 37.35 6.99 -22.40
CA CYS A 28 38.31 6.73 -21.32
C CYS A 28 37.81 7.23 -19.96
N ARG A 29 37.18 8.41 -19.92
CA ARG A 29 36.55 8.93 -18.70
C ARG A 29 35.42 8.04 -18.19
N ALA A 30 34.56 7.53 -19.09
CA ALA A 30 33.46 6.63 -18.73
C ALA A 30 33.97 5.26 -18.22
N LYS A 31 35.02 4.70 -18.83
CA LYS A 31 35.64 3.45 -18.37
C LYS A 31 36.28 3.61 -16.99
N ALA A 32 37.02 4.69 -16.76
CA ALA A 32 37.60 5.00 -15.44
C ALA A 32 36.53 5.18 -14.35
N TYR A 33 35.40 5.84 -14.67
CA TYR A 33 34.28 5.97 -13.74
C TYR A 33 33.65 4.62 -13.37
N ARG A 34 33.41 3.74 -14.37
CA ARG A 34 32.86 2.39 -14.13
C ARG A 34 33.79 1.52 -13.30
N ALA A 35 35.10 1.58 -13.56
CA ALA A 35 36.10 0.86 -12.79
C ALA A 35 36.13 1.32 -11.31
N ARG A 36 36.09 2.63 -11.07
CA ARG A 36 35.99 3.17 -9.70
C ARG A 36 34.71 2.75 -8.98
N LYS A 37 33.58 2.70 -9.68
CA LYS A 37 32.31 2.23 -9.09
C LYS A 37 32.33 0.73 -8.79
N ALA A 38 33.01 -0.07 -9.61
CA ALA A 38 33.20 -1.50 -9.37
C ALA A 38 34.13 -1.78 -8.18
N THR A 39 35.16 -0.96 -7.97
CA THR A 39 36.09 -1.09 -6.83
C THR A 39 35.57 -0.42 -5.54
N ALA A 40 34.75 0.63 -5.64
CA ALA A 40 34.11 1.27 -4.48
C ALA A 40 33.05 0.38 -3.79
N GLY A 41 32.59 -0.70 -4.46
CA GLY A 41 31.80 -1.75 -3.84
C GLY A 41 32.63 -2.78 -3.05
N ARG A 42 33.96 -2.65 -3.00
CA ARG A 42 34.88 -3.64 -2.42
C ARG A 42 36.11 -2.97 -1.80
N ALA A 43 35.92 -2.18 -0.74
CA ALA A 43 36.99 -1.84 0.21
C ALA A 43 36.41 -1.62 1.63
N PRO A 44 37.12 -2.05 2.70
CA PRO A 44 36.61 -2.06 4.07
C PRO A 44 36.77 -0.70 4.74
N SER A 45 35.73 -0.21 5.45
CA SER A 45 35.81 1.04 6.20
C SER A 45 36.57 0.85 7.51
N ALA A 46 37.79 1.38 7.60
CA ALA A 46 38.43 1.69 8.87
C ALA A 46 37.69 2.87 9.51
N ARG A 47 37.13 2.68 10.71
CA ARG A 47 36.57 3.76 11.54
C ARG A 47 37.57 4.09 12.65
N ALA A 48 37.86 5.38 12.76
CA ALA A 48 38.53 6.00 13.90
C ALA A 48 37.55 6.20 15.06
N ASP A 49 38.09 6.13 16.27
CA ASP A 49 37.42 6.19 17.57
C ASP A 49 36.70 7.52 17.86
N ALA A 50 35.49 7.41 18.42
CA ALA A 50 34.91 8.38 19.36
C ALA A 50 33.83 7.67 20.22
N PRO A 51 33.67 8.01 21.52
CA PRO A 51 32.94 7.21 22.50
C PRO A 51 31.46 7.62 22.61
N GLY A 52 30.58 6.63 22.75
CA GLY A 52 29.15 6.85 23.03
C GLY A 52 28.41 5.51 23.07
N GLY A 53 28.22 4.98 24.27
CA GLY A 53 27.60 3.67 24.50
C GLY A 53 26.11 3.66 24.19
N GLY A 54 25.71 2.75 23.29
CA GLY A 54 24.36 2.18 23.20
C GLY A 54 24.47 0.66 23.31
N PRO A 55 23.45 -0.04 23.84
CA PRO A 55 23.55 -1.47 24.14
C PRO A 55 23.70 -2.30 22.85
N PRO A 56 24.45 -3.42 22.89
CA PRO A 56 24.80 -4.17 21.69
C PRO A 56 23.59 -4.95 21.15
N VAL A 57 23.27 -4.73 19.89
CA VAL A 57 22.42 -5.65 19.10
C VAL A 57 23.23 -6.93 18.86
N PRO A 58 22.73 -8.12 19.20
CA PRO A 58 23.47 -9.35 19.00
C PRO A 58 23.67 -9.61 17.49
N ARG A 59 24.92 -9.52 17.03
CA ARG A 59 25.34 -10.03 15.71
C ARG A 59 25.30 -11.55 15.76
N ALA A 60 24.23 -12.13 15.22
CA ALA A 60 24.19 -13.55 14.92
C ALA A 60 25.36 -13.89 13.97
N ALA A 61 26.18 -14.84 14.40
CA ALA A 61 27.35 -15.31 13.68
C ALA A 61 26.96 -15.88 12.31
N ALA A 62 27.74 -15.52 11.29
CA ALA A 62 27.68 -16.14 9.97
C ALA A 62 28.15 -17.60 10.09
N GLY A 63 27.19 -18.50 10.27
CA GLY A 63 27.35 -19.93 10.01
C GLY A 63 26.84 -20.23 8.61
N HIS A 64 27.69 -20.84 7.78
CA HIS A 64 27.22 -21.57 6.61
C HIS A 64 26.36 -22.74 7.10
N ALA A 65 25.03 -22.57 7.06
CA ALA A 65 24.08 -23.65 7.26
C ALA A 65 23.58 -24.11 5.89
N GLU A 66 24.16 -25.21 5.38
CA GLU A 66 23.51 -26.03 4.37
C GLU A 66 22.43 -26.88 5.06
N GLY A 67 21.18 -26.73 4.61
CA GLY A 67 20.08 -27.69 4.80
C GLY A 67 18.99 -27.29 5.80
N GLY A 68 17.86 -26.79 5.29
CA GLY A 68 16.58 -26.88 6.02
C GLY A 68 15.59 -25.71 5.91
N GLY A 69 15.89 -24.63 5.19
CA GLY A 69 14.85 -23.65 4.86
C GLY A 69 13.86 -24.27 3.86
N PRO A 70 12.53 -24.11 4.01
CA PRO A 70 11.57 -24.61 3.02
C PRO A 70 11.95 -24.12 1.62
N HIS A 71 11.72 -24.93 0.58
CA HIS A 71 12.04 -24.52 -0.78
C HIS A 71 11.36 -23.19 -1.13
N LEU A 72 12.03 -22.36 -1.94
CA LEU A 72 11.46 -21.13 -2.45
C LEU A 72 10.29 -21.50 -3.39
N SER A 73 9.11 -20.95 -3.13
CA SER A 73 7.91 -21.09 -3.97
C SER A 73 7.24 -19.74 -4.16
N THR A 74 6.36 -19.62 -5.16
CA THR A 74 5.60 -18.38 -5.41
C THR A 74 4.76 -18.01 -4.19
N GLU A 75 4.09 -18.97 -3.56
CA GLU A 75 3.25 -18.78 -2.38
C GLU A 75 4.08 -18.24 -1.20
N ARG A 76 5.27 -18.81 -0.97
CA ARG A 76 6.17 -18.35 0.10
C ARG A 76 6.71 -16.95 -0.17
N ILE A 77 7.00 -16.62 -1.43
CA ILE A 77 7.43 -15.27 -1.83
C ILE A 77 6.32 -14.26 -1.57
N VAL A 78 5.09 -14.58 -1.99
CA VAL A 78 3.92 -13.73 -1.84
C VAL A 78 3.60 -13.50 -0.35
N ALA A 79 3.55 -14.56 0.46
CA ALA A 79 3.29 -14.44 1.89
C ALA A 79 4.34 -13.56 2.60
N ALA A 80 5.62 -13.72 2.27
CA ALA A 80 6.69 -12.87 2.81
C ALA A 80 6.59 -11.42 2.33
N ALA A 81 6.14 -11.19 1.10
CA ALA A 81 5.94 -9.86 0.58
C ALA A 81 4.75 -9.14 1.23
N ILE A 82 3.65 -9.86 1.51
CA ILE A 82 2.51 -9.36 2.29
C ILE A 82 2.96 -8.98 3.69
N ALA A 83 3.63 -9.89 4.42
CA ALA A 83 4.13 -9.61 5.76
C ALA A 83 5.02 -8.36 5.80
N LEU A 84 5.95 -8.24 4.84
CA LEU A 84 6.83 -7.06 4.76
C LEU A 84 6.05 -5.77 4.45
N ALA A 85 5.02 -5.83 3.61
CA ALA A 85 4.17 -4.69 3.29
C ALA A 85 3.24 -4.30 4.46
N ASP A 86 2.79 -5.27 5.26
CA ASP A 86 2.00 -5.05 6.48
C ASP A 86 2.85 -4.44 7.60
N GLU A 87 4.12 -4.83 7.71
CA GLU A 87 5.02 -4.28 8.71
C GLU A 87 5.52 -2.88 8.31
N GLU A 88 6.00 -2.74 7.08
CA GLU A 88 6.81 -1.59 6.68
C GLU A 88 6.19 -0.72 5.60
N GLY A 89 5.04 -1.10 5.07
CA GLY A 89 4.40 -0.44 3.94
C GLY A 89 4.94 -0.87 2.58
N LEU A 90 4.09 -0.80 1.56
CA LEU A 90 4.40 -1.30 0.21
C LEU A 90 5.50 -0.49 -0.50
N ASP A 91 5.65 0.79 -0.16
CA ASP A 91 6.72 1.63 -0.69
C ASP A 91 8.12 1.13 -0.30
N ASN A 92 8.22 0.39 0.81
CA ASN A 92 9.47 -0.23 1.26
C ASN A 92 9.70 -1.63 0.65
N LEU A 93 8.69 -2.21 -0.02
CA LEU A 93 8.81 -3.49 -0.69
C LEU A 93 9.58 -3.37 -2.02
N HIS A 94 10.80 -3.92 -2.02
CA HIS A 94 11.66 -4.01 -3.20
C HIS A 94 12.22 -5.44 -3.32
N MET A 95 12.46 -5.92 -4.55
CA MET A 95 12.91 -7.31 -4.80
C MET A 95 14.16 -7.70 -3.99
N ARG A 96 15.13 -6.80 -3.86
CA ARG A 96 16.35 -7.06 -3.07
C ARG A 96 16.05 -7.16 -1.57
N ARG A 97 15.14 -6.33 -1.05
CA ARG A 97 14.73 -6.35 0.35
C ARG A 97 13.99 -7.65 0.67
N LEU A 98 13.05 -8.03 -0.19
CA LEU A 98 12.32 -9.29 -0.08
C LEU A 98 13.25 -10.51 -0.13
N ALA A 99 14.25 -10.49 -1.01
CA ALA A 99 15.24 -11.57 -1.10
C ALA A 99 16.04 -11.71 0.21
N ALA A 100 16.48 -10.58 0.79
CA ALA A 100 17.15 -10.56 2.08
C ALA A 100 16.24 -11.07 3.21
N TYR A 101 14.97 -10.65 3.24
CA TYR A 101 13.97 -11.12 4.20
C TYR A 101 13.77 -12.64 4.12
N LEU A 102 13.77 -13.21 2.91
CA LEU A 102 13.62 -14.64 2.66
C LEU A 102 14.92 -15.46 2.84
N GLY A 103 16.07 -14.82 3.06
CA GLY A 103 17.37 -15.47 3.08
C GLY A 103 17.79 -16.04 1.71
N ALA A 104 17.30 -15.47 0.61
CA ALA A 104 17.51 -15.95 -0.75
C ALA A 104 18.27 -14.92 -1.61
N GLY A 105 18.84 -15.36 -2.73
CA GLY A 105 19.38 -14.46 -3.74
C GLY A 105 18.27 -13.81 -4.58
N THR A 106 18.40 -12.52 -4.93
CA THR A 106 17.38 -11.80 -5.72
C THR A 106 17.06 -12.49 -7.05
N MET A 107 18.06 -13.05 -7.73
CA MET A 107 17.86 -13.80 -8.97
C MET A 107 17.02 -15.07 -8.79
N SER A 108 16.94 -15.61 -7.57
CA SER A 108 16.08 -16.76 -7.28
C SER A 108 14.61 -16.35 -7.24
N LEU A 109 14.27 -15.15 -6.78
CA LEU A 109 12.88 -14.66 -6.77
C LEU A 109 12.34 -14.49 -8.20
N TYR A 110 13.15 -13.96 -9.10
CA TYR A 110 12.74 -13.71 -10.48
C TYR A 110 12.44 -14.97 -11.30
N ARG A 111 12.76 -16.16 -10.79
CA ARG A 111 12.32 -17.43 -11.40
C ARG A 111 10.87 -17.77 -11.09
N HIS A 112 10.30 -17.15 -10.06
CA HIS A 112 8.93 -17.40 -9.59
C HIS A 112 7.98 -16.25 -9.90
N VAL A 113 8.49 -15.02 -9.95
CA VAL A 113 7.70 -13.80 -10.25
C VAL A 113 8.45 -12.95 -11.26
N GLY A 114 7.77 -12.51 -12.32
CA GLY A 114 8.36 -11.73 -13.41
C GLY A 114 8.71 -10.28 -13.05
N GLY A 115 8.31 -9.80 -11.87
CA GLY A 115 8.67 -8.46 -11.40
C GLY A 115 7.92 -8.02 -10.16
N ARG A 116 8.16 -6.76 -9.76
CA ARG A 116 7.48 -6.14 -8.62
C ARG A 116 5.98 -5.99 -8.88
N ASP A 117 5.60 -5.59 -10.09
CA ASP A 117 4.18 -5.36 -10.42
C ASP A 117 3.39 -6.68 -10.41
N GLU A 118 3.95 -7.73 -11.03
CA GLU A 118 3.35 -9.08 -10.96
C GLU A 118 3.31 -9.61 -9.51
N LEU A 119 4.35 -9.36 -8.72
CA LEU A 119 4.33 -9.71 -7.31
C LEU A 119 3.20 -9.01 -6.56
N ILE A 120 2.96 -7.71 -6.83
CA ILE A 120 1.86 -6.97 -6.21
C ILE A 120 0.51 -7.55 -6.64
N ASP A 121 0.32 -7.89 -7.91
CA ASP A 121 -0.91 -8.53 -8.39
C ASP A 121 -1.16 -9.87 -7.67
N LEU A 122 -0.11 -10.67 -7.47
CA LEU A 122 -0.19 -11.93 -6.70
C LEU A 122 -0.46 -11.70 -5.21
N MET A 123 0.12 -10.65 -4.61
CA MET A 123 -0.16 -10.26 -3.23
C MET A 123 -1.62 -9.85 -3.04
N VAL A 124 -2.15 -9.05 -3.97
CA VAL A 124 -3.56 -8.62 -3.97
C VAL A 124 -4.48 -9.84 -4.08
N GLU A 125 -4.21 -10.74 -5.02
CA GLU A 125 -4.97 -11.98 -5.18
C GLU A 125 -4.96 -12.84 -3.91
N ALA A 126 -3.78 -13.02 -3.30
CA ALA A 126 -3.65 -13.80 -2.07
C ALA A 126 -4.37 -13.14 -0.88
N ALA A 127 -4.19 -11.84 -0.68
CA ALA A 127 -4.82 -11.09 0.41
C ALA A 127 -6.36 -11.12 0.34
N MET A 128 -6.94 -10.98 -0.86
CA MET A 128 -8.40 -11.11 -1.06
C MET A 128 -8.90 -12.54 -0.83
N GLY A 129 -8.02 -13.55 -0.96
CA GLY A 129 -8.35 -14.95 -0.72
C GLY A 129 -8.22 -15.41 0.73
N GLU A 130 -7.67 -14.60 1.64
CA GLU A 130 -7.44 -15.00 3.04
C GLU A 130 -8.71 -15.30 3.81
N GLU A 131 -9.75 -14.54 3.52
CA GLU A 131 -11.09 -14.75 4.03
C GLU A 131 -11.92 -15.13 2.82
N PRO A 132 -12.34 -16.38 2.61
CA PRO A 132 -13.28 -16.71 1.54
C PRO A 132 -14.68 -16.21 1.89
N GLN A 133 -15.47 -15.83 0.88
CA GLN A 133 -16.88 -15.53 1.12
C GLN A 133 -17.65 -16.80 1.53
N PRO A 134 -18.66 -16.68 2.42
CA PRO A 134 -19.47 -17.80 2.84
C PRO A 134 -20.24 -18.41 1.66
N ASP A 135 -20.51 -19.71 1.78
CA ASP A 135 -21.37 -20.46 0.87
C ASP A 135 -22.38 -21.27 1.72
N PRO A 136 -23.69 -20.91 1.71
CA PRO A 136 -24.32 -19.90 0.87
C PRO A 136 -23.97 -18.46 1.28
N ILE A 137 -24.10 -17.53 0.34
CA ILE A 137 -24.01 -16.08 0.62
C ILE A 137 -25.18 -15.62 1.52
N PRO A 138 -25.03 -14.54 2.31
CA PRO A 138 -26.11 -14.04 3.15
C PRO A 138 -27.35 -13.66 2.33
N GLU A 139 -28.52 -14.10 2.80
CA GLU A 139 -29.77 -13.87 2.09
C GLU A 139 -30.24 -12.41 2.16
N GLY A 140 -30.64 -11.88 1.01
CA GLY A 140 -31.19 -10.55 0.86
C GLY A 140 -30.15 -9.45 0.67
N TRP A 141 -30.51 -8.44 -0.12
CA TRP A 141 -29.60 -7.36 -0.53
C TRP A 141 -28.89 -6.68 0.62
N ARG A 142 -29.58 -6.46 1.74
CA ARG A 142 -29.01 -5.74 2.87
C ARG A 142 -27.91 -6.55 3.54
N ALA A 143 -28.18 -7.83 3.85
CA ALA A 143 -27.21 -8.70 4.49
C ALA A 143 -26.00 -8.97 3.57
N GLY A 144 -26.24 -9.15 2.27
CA GLY A 144 -25.17 -9.32 1.28
C GLY A 144 -24.24 -8.10 1.21
N LEU A 145 -24.79 -6.89 1.07
CA LEU A 145 -23.99 -5.66 1.02
C LEU A 145 -23.30 -5.34 2.34
N GLU A 146 -23.95 -5.61 3.48
CA GLU A 146 -23.36 -5.45 4.81
C GLU A 146 -22.16 -6.38 5.01
N TYR A 147 -22.28 -7.64 4.58
CA TYR A 147 -21.19 -8.60 4.60
C TYR A 147 -20.01 -8.15 3.73
N THR A 148 -20.28 -7.75 2.48
CA THR A 148 -19.26 -7.23 1.55
C THR A 148 -18.51 -6.04 2.17
N ALA A 149 -19.23 -5.06 2.72
CA ALA A 149 -18.60 -3.90 3.34
C ALA A 149 -17.70 -4.27 4.53
N ARG A 150 -18.16 -5.17 5.41
CA ARG A 150 -17.39 -5.62 6.59
C ARG A 150 -16.14 -6.40 6.20
N ARG A 151 -16.26 -7.25 5.19
CA ARG A 151 -15.15 -8.02 4.62
C ARG A 151 -14.09 -7.07 4.06
N ASP A 152 -14.49 -6.10 3.24
CA ASP A 152 -13.59 -5.08 2.68
C ASP A 152 -12.93 -4.25 3.79
N TRP A 153 -13.71 -3.84 4.80
CA TRP A 153 -13.18 -3.13 5.97
C TRP A 153 -12.12 -3.95 6.72
N GLY A 154 -12.39 -5.24 6.96
CA GLY A 154 -11.44 -6.17 7.58
C GLY A 154 -10.16 -6.32 6.75
N LEU A 155 -10.30 -6.46 5.43
CA LEU A 155 -9.18 -6.54 4.49
C LEU A 155 -8.31 -5.28 4.54
N TYR A 156 -8.91 -4.09 4.50
CA TYR A 156 -8.16 -2.82 4.55
C TYR A 156 -7.47 -2.57 5.88
N ARG A 157 -8.03 -3.09 6.99
CA ARG A 157 -7.39 -3.02 8.30
C ARG A 157 -6.21 -3.98 8.44
N ARG A 158 -6.31 -5.18 7.87
CA ARG A 158 -5.21 -6.16 7.88
C ARG A 158 -4.09 -5.77 6.93
N HIS A 159 -4.45 -5.29 5.74
CA HIS A 159 -3.50 -4.94 4.68
C HIS A 159 -3.70 -3.50 4.18
N PRO A 160 -3.31 -2.47 4.96
CA PRO A 160 -3.52 -1.05 4.61
C PRO A 160 -3.00 -0.65 3.22
N TRP A 161 -1.98 -1.33 2.72
CA TRP A 161 -1.41 -1.07 1.40
C TRP A 161 -2.36 -1.41 0.24
N ILE A 162 -3.31 -2.34 0.41
CA ILE A 162 -4.15 -2.80 -0.71
C ILE A 162 -5.06 -1.68 -1.23
N LEU A 163 -5.56 -0.82 -0.35
CA LEU A 163 -6.52 0.22 -0.68
C LEU A 163 -5.94 1.19 -1.73
N ARG A 164 -4.74 1.69 -1.50
CA ARG A 164 -4.08 2.68 -2.37
C ARG A 164 -3.60 2.11 -3.70
N HIS A 165 -3.33 0.81 -3.75
CA HIS A 165 -2.66 0.19 -4.89
C HIS A 165 -3.57 -0.64 -5.79
N ALA A 166 -4.60 -1.28 -5.23
CA ALA A 166 -5.49 -2.16 -5.98
C ALA A 166 -6.91 -1.62 -6.10
N MET A 167 -7.40 -0.89 -5.10
CA MET A 167 -8.85 -0.66 -4.93
C MET A 167 -9.31 0.76 -5.28
N VAL A 168 -8.38 1.73 -5.40
CA VAL A 168 -8.70 3.12 -5.73
C VAL A 168 -8.40 3.41 -7.21
N GLY A 169 -9.46 3.69 -7.98
CA GLY A 169 -9.37 4.21 -9.35
C GLY A 169 -10.19 3.43 -10.38
N SER A 170 -10.41 4.02 -11.55
CA SER A 170 -11.17 3.41 -12.66
C SER A 170 -10.42 2.32 -13.43
N ARG A 171 -9.20 1.96 -12.98
CA ARG A 171 -8.31 0.98 -13.62
C ARG A 171 -7.94 -0.16 -12.66
N MET A 172 -8.92 -0.61 -11.88
CA MET A 172 -8.75 -1.78 -11.01
C MET A 172 -8.31 -2.99 -11.85
N ARG A 173 -7.22 -3.65 -11.43
CA ARG A 173 -6.80 -4.91 -12.04
C ARG A 173 -7.70 -6.01 -11.48
N TRP A 174 -8.47 -6.64 -12.38
CA TRP A 174 -9.33 -7.76 -12.02
C TRP A 174 -8.48 -9.00 -11.80
N THR A 175 -8.25 -9.33 -10.54
CA THR A 175 -7.76 -10.66 -10.16
C THR A 175 -8.94 -11.62 -9.97
N ARG A 176 -8.69 -12.93 -9.80
CA ARG A 176 -9.78 -13.91 -9.72
C ARG A 176 -10.61 -13.73 -8.45
N ASN A 177 -9.98 -13.49 -7.31
CA ASN A 177 -10.70 -13.23 -6.06
C ASN A 177 -11.47 -11.90 -6.10
N ALA A 178 -10.92 -10.82 -6.70
CA ALA A 178 -11.67 -9.57 -6.90
C ALA A 178 -12.92 -9.77 -7.76
N ALA A 179 -12.80 -10.53 -8.85
CA ALA A 179 -13.92 -10.81 -9.73
C ALA A 179 -15.00 -11.66 -9.03
N LEU A 180 -14.59 -12.67 -8.26
CA LEU A 180 -15.51 -13.48 -7.46
C LEU A 180 -16.21 -12.64 -6.38
N ASP A 181 -15.49 -11.71 -5.74
CA ASP A 181 -16.07 -10.83 -4.74
C ASP A 181 -17.11 -9.89 -5.34
N GLY A 182 -16.82 -9.33 -6.52
CA GLY A 182 -17.78 -8.53 -7.28
C GLY A 182 -19.02 -9.31 -7.73
N GLU A 183 -18.84 -10.52 -8.26
CA GLU A 183 -19.94 -11.42 -8.67
C GLU A 183 -20.88 -11.69 -7.49
N ARG A 184 -20.34 -12.09 -6.34
CA ARG A 184 -21.14 -12.40 -5.15
C ARG A 184 -21.79 -11.16 -4.54
N ALA A 185 -21.14 -10.01 -4.59
CA ALA A 185 -21.75 -8.76 -4.14
C ALA A 185 -22.93 -8.33 -5.03
N LEU A 186 -22.84 -8.58 -6.34
CA LEU A 186 -23.94 -8.30 -7.28
C LEU A 186 -25.11 -9.28 -7.11
N ALA A 187 -24.84 -10.55 -6.78
CA ALA A 187 -25.87 -11.55 -6.48
C ALA A 187 -26.80 -11.13 -5.33
N ALA A 188 -26.38 -10.20 -4.47
CA ALA A 188 -27.23 -9.63 -3.42
C ALA A 188 -28.49 -8.92 -3.99
N PHE A 189 -28.48 -8.52 -5.27
CA PHE A 189 -29.61 -7.86 -5.92
C PHE A 189 -30.53 -8.82 -6.70
N ASP A 190 -30.25 -10.13 -6.69
CA ASP A 190 -31.03 -11.12 -7.43
C ASP A 190 -32.50 -11.10 -7.02
N GLY A 191 -33.38 -11.20 -8.02
CA GLY A 191 -34.83 -11.20 -7.81
C GLY A 191 -35.45 -9.83 -7.50
N LEU A 192 -34.67 -8.74 -7.39
CA LEU A 192 -35.21 -7.41 -7.07
C LEU A 192 -35.70 -6.62 -8.30
N GLY A 193 -35.49 -7.12 -9.51
CA GLY A 193 -35.89 -6.43 -10.75
C GLY A 193 -35.09 -5.16 -11.05
N VAL A 194 -33.90 -5.01 -10.45
CA VAL A 194 -33.01 -3.86 -10.63
C VAL A 194 -32.10 -4.10 -11.84
N SER A 195 -31.94 -3.08 -12.71
CA SER A 195 -31.06 -3.18 -13.88
C SER A 195 -29.59 -3.34 -13.47
N SER A 196 -28.77 -3.95 -14.34
CA SER A 196 -27.34 -4.14 -14.06
C SER A 196 -26.61 -2.82 -13.79
N GLU A 197 -26.97 -1.75 -14.51
CA GLU A 197 -26.43 -0.40 -14.29
C GLU A 197 -26.72 0.10 -12.88
N GLU A 198 -27.97 -0.06 -12.42
CA GLU A 198 -28.37 0.35 -11.07
C GLU A 198 -27.73 -0.52 -9.99
N GLN A 199 -27.59 -1.84 -10.21
CA GLN A 199 -26.88 -2.72 -9.28
C GLN A 199 -25.42 -2.28 -9.08
N VAL A 200 -24.69 -2.02 -10.17
CA VAL A 200 -23.31 -1.51 -10.10
C VAL A 200 -23.26 -0.15 -9.41
N ARG A 201 -24.20 0.76 -9.72
CA ARG A 201 -24.28 2.08 -9.08
C ARG A 201 -24.48 1.96 -7.57
N LEU A 202 -25.39 1.10 -7.12
CA LEU A 202 -25.66 0.87 -5.70
C LEU A 202 -24.49 0.20 -4.98
N LEU A 203 -23.86 -0.80 -5.60
CA LEU A 203 -22.65 -1.43 -5.07
C LEU A 203 -21.51 -0.42 -4.90
N LEU A 204 -21.30 0.46 -5.89
CA LEU A 204 -20.26 1.49 -5.82
C LEU A 204 -20.48 2.49 -4.68
N ILE A 205 -21.72 2.76 -4.26
CA ILE A 205 -21.98 3.61 -3.09
C ILE A 205 -21.44 2.95 -1.81
N VAL A 206 -21.68 1.64 -1.65
CA VAL A 206 -21.18 0.88 -0.50
C VAL A 206 -19.66 0.82 -0.50
N VAL A 207 -19.06 0.47 -1.65
CA VAL A 207 -17.61 0.39 -1.81
C VAL A 207 -16.96 1.76 -1.55
N ALA A 208 -17.50 2.84 -2.12
CA ALA A 208 -16.96 4.19 -1.92
C ALA A 208 -17.03 4.64 -0.45
N TYR A 209 -18.11 4.31 0.25
CA TYR A 209 -18.23 4.58 1.69
C TYR A 209 -17.16 3.82 2.49
N THR A 210 -17.05 2.49 2.28
CA THR A 210 -16.07 1.64 2.98
C THR A 210 -14.65 2.11 2.73
N GLN A 211 -14.30 2.39 1.47
CA GLN A 211 -12.99 2.92 1.08
C GLN A 211 -12.72 4.30 1.69
N GLY A 212 -13.72 5.18 1.76
CA GLY A 212 -13.60 6.51 2.36
C GLY A 212 -13.23 6.46 3.84
N ILE A 213 -13.90 5.61 4.63
CA ILE A 213 -13.57 5.42 6.04
C ILE A 213 -12.22 4.70 6.20
N ALA A 214 -11.95 3.69 5.38
CA ALA A 214 -10.67 2.97 5.38
C ALA A 214 -9.47 3.86 5.05
N LEU A 215 -9.64 4.86 4.20
CA LEU A 215 -8.56 5.78 3.87
C LEU A 215 -8.05 6.55 5.11
N ILE A 216 -8.92 6.86 6.07
CA ILE A 216 -8.51 7.49 7.34
C ILE A 216 -7.61 6.53 8.12
N HIS A 217 -8.04 5.27 8.29
CA HIS A 217 -7.25 4.24 8.95
C HIS A 217 -5.89 4.01 8.27
N VAL A 218 -5.88 3.88 6.94
CA VAL A 218 -4.66 3.67 6.16
C VAL A 218 -3.70 4.86 6.32
N ASN A 219 -4.21 6.09 6.33
CA ASN A 219 -3.40 7.28 6.56
C ASN A 219 -2.80 7.29 7.96
N ASP A 220 -3.56 6.93 8.99
CA ASP A 220 -3.08 6.89 10.37
C ASP A 220 -1.97 5.84 10.55
N VAL A 221 -2.12 4.66 9.93
CA VAL A 221 -1.07 3.62 9.92
C VAL A 221 0.21 4.15 9.26
N GLU A 222 0.08 4.77 8.08
CA GLU A 222 1.22 5.33 7.35
C GLU A 222 1.91 6.48 8.11
N LEU A 223 1.13 7.37 8.76
CA LEU A 223 1.67 8.43 9.59
C LEU A 223 2.40 7.87 10.80
N THR A 224 1.79 6.88 11.47
CA THR A 224 2.42 6.20 12.61
C THR A 224 3.74 5.56 12.22
N ARG A 225 3.82 4.90 11.05
CA ARG A 225 5.08 4.33 10.53
C ARG A 225 6.16 5.40 10.33
N LYS A 226 5.78 6.59 9.84
CA LYS A 226 6.72 7.68 9.54
C LYS A 226 7.17 8.46 10.78
N THR A 227 6.27 8.68 11.74
CA THR A 227 6.52 9.55 12.91
C THR A 227 6.85 8.76 14.17
N GLY A 228 6.47 7.49 14.25
CA GLY A 228 6.48 6.69 15.48
C GLY A 228 5.38 7.07 16.47
N VAL A 229 4.47 7.98 16.10
CA VAL A 229 3.40 8.50 16.97
C VAL A 229 2.05 8.04 16.44
N THR A 230 1.31 7.31 17.26
CA THR A 230 -0.07 6.87 16.92
C THR A 230 -1.05 8.05 16.91
N ALA A 231 -2.17 7.91 16.20
CA ALA A 231 -3.24 8.91 16.23
C ALA A 231 -3.72 9.22 17.65
N GLN A 232 -3.86 8.19 18.50
CA GLN A 232 -4.24 8.35 19.90
C GLN A 232 -3.22 9.19 20.67
N GLN A 233 -1.93 8.83 20.58
CA GLN A 233 -0.86 9.59 21.23
C GLN A 233 -0.78 11.02 20.73
N TRP A 234 -1.00 11.24 19.42
CA TRP A 234 -1.02 12.58 18.86
C TRP A 234 -2.16 13.42 19.44
N TRP A 235 -3.38 12.87 19.52
CA TRP A 235 -4.53 13.56 20.12
C TRP A 235 -4.44 13.76 21.64
N ASP A 236 -3.68 12.91 22.34
CA ASP A 236 -3.46 13.02 23.78
C ASP A 236 -2.29 13.98 24.12
N GLN A 237 -1.50 14.43 23.14
CA GLN A 237 -0.44 15.42 23.33
C GLN A 237 -1.00 16.83 23.53
N GLU A 238 -0.45 17.54 24.51
CA GLU A 238 -0.77 18.94 24.80
C GLU A 238 -0.40 19.83 23.59
N GLY A 239 -1.40 20.55 23.03
CA GLY A 239 -1.24 21.39 21.83
C GLY A 239 -1.69 20.78 20.50
N SER A 240 -2.11 19.50 20.46
CA SER A 240 -2.77 18.87 19.30
C SER A 240 -4.22 19.34 19.08
N HIS A 241 -4.78 20.02 20.08
CA HIS A 241 -6.11 20.60 20.00
C HIS A 241 -6.13 21.82 19.09
N VAL A 242 -7.24 21.99 18.38
CA VAL A 242 -7.46 23.21 17.62
C VAL A 242 -7.45 24.41 18.56
N HIS A 243 -6.54 25.35 18.33
CA HIS A 243 -6.40 26.53 19.19
C HIS A 243 -7.74 27.29 19.24
N PRO A 244 -8.25 27.65 20.44
CA PRO A 244 -9.54 28.34 20.57
C PRO A 244 -9.64 29.60 19.71
N ASP A 245 -8.55 30.36 19.60
CA ASP A 245 -8.50 31.57 18.76
C ASP A 245 -8.74 31.28 17.27
N LEU A 246 -8.36 30.10 16.77
CA LEU A 246 -8.67 29.71 15.39
C LEU A 246 -10.17 29.52 15.19
N LEU A 247 -10.88 29.10 16.24
CA LEU A 247 -12.32 28.81 16.19
C LEU A 247 -13.20 30.01 16.55
N ALA A 248 -12.60 31.11 17.03
CA ALA A 248 -13.32 32.28 17.55
C ALA A 248 -14.39 32.81 16.58
N ASP A 249 -14.06 32.89 15.28
CA ASP A 249 -14.96 33.37 14.23
C ASP A 249 -15.61 32.23 13.41
N LEU A 250 -15.47 30.98 13.85
CA LEU A 250 -15.95 29.78 13.16
C LEU A 250 -17.01 29.04 13.98
N PRO A 251 -18.22 29.61 14.16
CA PRO A 251 -19.19 29.16 15.17
C PRO A 251 -19.64 27.70 15.01
N ARG A 252 -19.69 27.17 13.78
CA ARG A 252 -20.05 25.77 13.52
C ARG A 252 -18.95 24.81 13.94
N LEU A 253 -17.68 25.15 13.69
CA LEU A 253 -16.54 24.35 14.13
C LEU A 253 -16.35 24.50 15.64
N ALA A 254 -16.46 25.71 16.18
CA ALA A 254 -16.48 25.91 17.63
C ALA A 254 -17.57 25.08 18.32
N TRP A 255 -18.75 24.92 17.71
CA TRP A 255 -19.77 24.00 18.19
C TRP A 255 -19.35 22.52 18.10
N ALA A 256 -18.85 22.06 16.95
CA ALA A 256 -18.46 20.67 16.76
C ALA A 256 -17.27 20.23 17.65
N PHE A 257 -16.38 21.15 18.02
CA PHE A 257 -15.20 20.89 18.86
C PHE A 257 -15.43 21.17 20.36
N ARG A 258 -16.66 21.50 20.77
CA ARG A 258 -17.01 21.68 22.19
C ARG A 258 -16.96 20.38 22.99
N GLU A 259 -17.20 19.25 22.33
CA GLU A 259 -17.05 17.94 22.96
C GLU A 259 -15.59 17.46 22.86
N PRO A 260 -15.07 16.79 23.91
CA PRO A 260 -13.71 16.29 23.88
C PRO A 260 -13.54 15.28 22.73
N LYS A 261 -12.57 15.58 21.85
CA LYS A 261 -12.01 14.69 20.83
C LYS A 261 -13.00 14.26 19.72
N PRO A 262 -13.48 15.21 18.88
CA PRO A 262 -14.38 14.90 17.76
C PRO A 262 -13.78 13.93 16.73
N PHE A 263 -12.45 13.77 16.73
CA PHE A 263 -11.72 12.88 15.85
C PHE A 263 -11.05 11.68 16.54
N GLN A 264 -11.30 11.45 17.84
CA GLN A 264 -11.16 10.10 18.40
C GLN A 264 -12.36 9.26 17.93
N LEU A 265 -12.54 9.24 16.61
CA LEU A 265 -13.46 8.35 15.95
C LEU A 265 -12.98 6.97 16.33
N GLN A 266 -13.75 6.29 17.16
CA GLN A 266 -13.74 4.84 17.14
C GLN A 266 -14.10 4.46 15.70
N LEU A 267 -13.09 4.35 14.82
CA LEU A 267 -13.31 4.26 13.37
C LEU A 267 -14.19 3.05 13.04
N GLU A 268 -14.05 1.98 13.81
CA GLU A 268 -14.93 0.82 13.78
C GLU A 268 -16.41 1.19 13.99
N ARG A 269 -16.69 2.01 15.01
CA ARG A 269 -18.04 2.47 15.31
C ARG A 269 -18.58 3.39 14.22
N GLN A 270 -17.75 4.29 13.70
CA GLN A 270 -18.13 5.18 12.60
C GLN A 270 -18.42 4.41 11.31
N PHE A 271 -17.63 3.38 11.03
CA PHE A 271 -17.86 2.43 9.95
C PHE A 271 -19.22 1.73 10.11
N GLU A 272 -19.50 1.17 11.29
CA GLU A 272 -20.76 0.45 11.53
C GLU A 272 -22.00 1.37 11.50
N GLU A 273 -21.92 2.56 12.09
CA GLU A 273 -23.03 3.53 12.10
C GLU A 273 -23.29 4.13 10.72
N GLY A 274 -22.23 4.53 10.00
CA GLY A 274 -22.38 5.09 8.66
C GLY A 274 -22.79 4.04 7.62
N LEU A 275 -22.34 2.78 7.75
CA LEU A 275 -22.78 1.69 6.88
C LEU A 275 -24.30 1.49 6.97
N LYS A 276 -24.86 1.53 8.18
CA LYS A 276 -26.33 1.47 8.37
C LYS A 276 -27.03 2.60 7.62
N GLY A 277 -26.54 3.84 7.75
CA GLY A 277 -27.10 4.99 7.05
C GLY A 277 -27.02 4.86 5.53
N VAL A 278 -25.91 4.35 5.00
CA VAL A 278 -25.74 4.08 3.55
C VAL A 278 -26.73 3.03 3.08
N LEU A 279 -26.87 1.91 3.80
CA LEU A 279 -27.78 0.83 3.46
C LEU A 279 -29.25 1.27 3.56
N ASP A 280 -29.60 2.12 4.54
CA ASP A 280 -30.94 2.70 4.64
C ASP A 280 -31.25 3.60 3.43
N GLY A 281 -30.27 4.40 2.99
CA GLY A 281 -30.36 5.19 1.76
C GLY A 281 -30.56 4.33 0.51
N ILE A 282 -29.83 3.21 0.40
CA ILE A 282 -29.99 2.22 -0.67
C ILE A 282 -31.39 1.59 -0.62
N GLY A 283 -31.88 1.22 0.56
CA GLY A 283 -33.24 0.70 0.73
C GLY A 283 -34.30 1.68 0.22
N ALA A 284 -34.16 2.97 0.51
CA ALA A 284 -35.04 4.01 -0.02
C ALA A 284 -34.94 4.17 -1.54
N LEU A 285 -33.73 4.01 -2.12
CA LEU A 285 -33.54 4.02 -3.58
C LEU A 285 -34.21 2.81 -4.25
N LEU A 286 -34.02 1.61 -3.70
CA LEU A 286 -34.66 0.39 -4.18
C LEU A 286 -36.19 0.49 -4.14
N ALA A 287 -36.75 1.03 -3.05
CA ALA A 287 -38.19 1.26 -2.94
C ALA A 287 -38.72 2.23 -4.02
N ARG A 288 -37.95 3.28 -4.36
CA ARG A 288 -38.30 4.21 -5.44
C ARG A 288 -38.22 3.56 -6.81
N LEU A 289 -37.21 2.71 -7.06
CA LEU A 289 -37.07 1.96 -8.31
C LEU A 289 -38.24 0.99 -8.50
N ALA A 290 -38.66 0.30 -7.43
CA ALA A 290 -39.80 -0.61 -7.47
C ALA A 290 -41.15 0.13 -7.69
N ALA A 291 -41.28 1.35 -7.19
CA ALA A 291 -42.48 2.18 -7.35
C ALA A 291 -42.53 2.95 -8.68
N ALA A 292 -41.41 3.04 -9.42
CA ALA A 292 -41.39 3.72 -10.71
C ALA A 292 -42.26 2.95 -11.72
N PRO A 293 -43.22 3.61 -12.39
CA PRO A 293 -43.96 2.96 -13.45
C PRO A 293 -42.98 2.50 -14.52
N ALA A 294 -43.14 1.28 -15.03
CA ALA A 294 -42.32 0.75 -16.12
C ALA A 294 -42.32 1.75 -17.29
N ALA A 295 -41.24 2.52 -17.41
CA ALA A 295 -41.14 3.56 -18.41
C ALA A 295 -40.97 2.89 -19.77
N GLY A 296 -42.09 2.70 -20.47
CA GLY A 296 -42.13 2.56 -21.92
C GLY A 296 -41.49 1.32 -22.53
N ALA A 297 -42.09 0.15 -22.32
CA ALA A 297 -42.12 -0.86 -23.37
C ALA A 297 -43.08 -0.37 -24.47
N GLY A 298 -42.60 0.51 -25.35
CA GLY A 298 -43.46 1.21 -26.30
C GLY A 298 -42.75 2.02 -27.37
N ARG A 299 -41.97 1.34 -28.22
CA ARG A 299 -42.00 1.37 -29.70
C ARG A 299 -40.71 0.84 -30.31
#